data_AF-A0A842CMT8-F1
#
_entry.id   AF-A0A842CMT8-F1
#
_cell.length_a   1.000
_cell.length_b   1.000
_cell.length_c   1.000
_cell.angle_alpha   90.00
_cell.angle_beta   90.00
_cell.angle_gamma   90.00
#
_symmetry.space_group_name_H-M   'P 1'
#
loop_
_entity.id
_entity.type
_entity.pdbx_description
1 polymer ?
#
loop_
_entity_poly.entity_id
_entity_poly.type
_entity_poly.pdbx_seq_one_letter_code
_entity_poly.pdbx_strand_id
1 'polypeptide(L)'
;MYKLLSINESVATRTVELENSNTKTIDTCFDDSALVSFDNNFDFMEIGKEYDCKIKLFGEPTATKSKKSVDCAIIDDNVIVGNALLVKISVNNNIYYVSQEKVIPYLSARKFEFEFTRKDLIQVEDVVHEDLQ
;
A
#
# COMPACT_ATOMS: atom_id res chain seq x y z
N MET A 1 11.97 3.50 0.05
CA MET A 1 12.77 2.27 0.23
C MET A 1 12.28 1.45 1.40
N TYR A 2 12.08 0.17 1.13
CA TYR A 2 11.65 -0.85 2.07
C TYR A 2 12.54 -2.07 1.91
N LYS A 3 13.03 -2.63 3.02
CA LYS A 3 13.78 -3.88 3.01
C LYS A 3 12.81 -5.07 3.10
N LEU A 4 12.91 -6.02 2.18
CA LEU A 4 12.17 -7.28 2.27
C LEU A 4 12.77 -8.16 3.36
N LEU A 5 11.97 -8.52 4.37
CA LEU A 5 12.39 -9.32 5.52
C LEU A 5 12.01 -10.79 5.36
N SER A 6 10.79 -11.07 4.90
CA SER A 6 10.27 -12.42 4.77
C SER A 6 9.19 -12.50 3.68
N ILE A 7 9.01 -13.70 3.17
CA ILE A 7 7.93 -14.06 2.25
C ILE A 7 7.21 -15.27 2.85
N ASN A 8 5.89 -15.18 2.95
CA ASN A 8 5.02 -16.26 3.38
C ASN A 8 4.09 -16.65 2.22
N GLU A 9 4.42 -17.77 1.60
CA GLU A 9 3.70 -18.30 0.44
C GLU A 9 2.39 -19.00 0.86
N SER A 10 1.32 -18.70 0.15
CA SER A 10 0.09 -19.49 0.13
C SER A 10 -0.08 -20.18 -1.23
N VAL A 11 -1.19 -20.88 -1.45
CA VAL A 11 -1.40 -21.70 -2.66
C VAL A 11 -1.36 -20.88 -3.96
N ALA A 12 -1.83 -19.63 -3.91
CA ALA A 12 -1.97 -18.77 -5.10
C ALA A 12 -1.58 -17.30 -4.86
N THR A 13 -1.27 -16.94 -3.62
CA THR A 13 -0.96 -15.58 -3.19
C THR A 13 0.13 -15.66 -2.14
N ARG A 14 0.72 -14.53 -1.79
CA ARG A 14 1.69 -14.48 -0.71
C ARG A 14 1.53 -13.23 0.13
N THR A 15 2.22 -13.24 1.25
CA THR A 15 2.35 -12.08 2.11
C THR A 15 3.83 -11.79 2.31
N VAL A 16 4.23 -10.54 2.18
CA VAL A 16 5.60 -10.10 2.38
C VAL A 16 5.72 -9.19 3.59
N GLU A 17 6.80 -9.30 4.33
CA GLU A 17 7.14 -8.35 5.41
C GLU A 17 8.16 -7.34 4.90
N LEU A 18 7.79 -6.07 4.90
CA LEU A 18 8.61 -4.96 4.41
C LEU A 18 8.97 -4.03 5.57
N GLU A 19 10.26 -3.85 5.86
CA GLU A 19 10.72 -2.84 6.81
C GLU A 19 10.94 -1.52 6.09
N ASN A 20 10.23 -0.47 6.49
CA ASN A 20 10.52 0.89 6.05
C ASN A 20 11.90 1.33 6.56
N SER A 21 12.83 1.65 5.65
CA SER A 21 14.22 1.96 6.03
C SER A 21 14.34 3.19 6.94
N ASN A 22 13.38 4.14 6.88
CA ASN A 22 13.39 5.39 7.65
C ASN A 22 12.72 5.24 9.02
N THR A 23 11.53 4.65 9.07
CA THR A 23 10.71 4.59 10.29
C THR A 23 10.89 3.29 11.07
N LYS A 24 11.54 2.29 10.48
CA LYS A 24 11.65 0.92 11.02
C LYS A 24 10.31 0.22 11.26
N THR A 25 9.25 0.76 10.65
CA THR A 25 7.93 0.12 10.65
C THR A 25 7.99 -1.12 9.77
N ILE A 26 7.45 -2.23 10.27
CA ILE A 26 7.31 -3.47 9.50
C ILE A 26 5.86 -3.56 9.02
N ASP A 27 5.71 -3.62 7.70
CA ASP A 27 4.43 -3.76 7.02
C ASP A 27 4.28 -5.17 6.46
N THR A 28 3.26 -5.88 6.94
CA THR A 28 2.78 -7.12 6.34
C THR A 28 1.89 -6.77 5.16
N CYS A 29 2.36 -7.01 3.93
CA CYS A 29 1.68 -6.64 2.69
C CYS A 29 1.22 -7.88 1.94
N PHE A 30 -0.02 -7.86 1.48
CA PHE A 30 -0.59 -8.85 0.59
C PHE A 30 -0.07 -8.64 -0.84
N ASP A 31 0.25 -9.75 -1.50
CA ASP A 31 0.76 -9.79 -2.86
C ASP A 31 0.10 -10.98 -3.60
N ASP A 32 -0.73 -10.66 -4.57
CA ASP A 32 -1.35 -11.57 -5.52
C ASP A 32 -0.92 -11.27 -6.97
N SER A 33 0.20 -10.57 -7.15
CA SER A 33 0.66 -10.14 -8.48
C SER A 33 0.90 -11.32 -9.43
N ALA A 34 1.48 -12.42 -8.93
CA ALA A 34 1.71 -13.65 -9.70
C ALA A 34 0.42 -14.41 -10.06
N LEU A 35 -0.70 -14.13 -9.39
CA LEU A 35 -2.02 -14.69 -9.73
C LEU A 35 -2.61 -13.99 -10.96
N VAL A 36 -2.33 -12.70 -11.13
CA VAL A 36 -2.91 -11.87 -12.18
C VAL A 36 -2.02 -11.82 -13.42
N SER A 37 -0.70 -11.90 -13.26
CA SER A 37 0.24 -11.87 -14.37
C SER A 37 1.43 -12.81 -14.16
N PHE A 38 1.75 -13.58 -15.20
CA PHE A 38 2.91 -14.47 -15.19
C PHE A 38 4.24 -13.71 -15.37
N ASP A 39 4.24 -12.64 -16.16
CA ASP A 39 5.45 -11.91 -16.55
C ASP A 39 5.61 -10.56 -15.84
N ASN A 40 4.51 -9.94 -15.38
CA ASN A 40 4.51 -8.63 -14.72
C ASN A 40 4.02 -8.77 -13.26
N ASN A 41 4.89 -9.32 -12.42
CA ASN A 41 4.62 -9.56 -11.01
C ASN A 41 5.85 -9.24 -10.13
N PHE A 42 5.72 -9.43 -8.83
CA PHE A 42 6.76 -9.07 -7.86
C PHE A 42 7.70 -10.25 -7.49
N ASP A 43 7.71 -11.36 -8.24
CA ASP A 43 8.52 -12.54 -7.90
C ASP A 43 10.04 -12.32 -8.01
N PHE A 44 10.46 -11.22 -8.63
CA PHE A 44 11.86 -10.81 -8.65
C PHE A 44 12.37 -10.32 -7.28
N MET A 45 11.49 -10.09 -6.30
CA MET A 45 11.91 -9.59 -4.99
C MET A 45 12.66 -10.63 -4.17
N GLU A 46 13.91 -10.32 -3.83
CA GLU A 46 14.77 -11.14 -2.96
C GLU A 46 14.79 -10.64 -1.50
N ILE A 47 14.72 -11.57 -0.54
CA ILE A 47 14.87 -11.29 0.89
C ILE A 47 16.21 -10.60 1.18
N GLY A 48 16.16 -9.55 1.98
CA GLY A 48 17.32 -8.76 2.41
C GLY A 48 17.66 -7.59 1.50
N LYS A 49 17.07 -7.50 0.31
CA LYS A 49 17.20 -6.35 -0.60
C LYS A 49 16.23 -5.23 -0.24
N GLU A 50 16.52 -4.04 -0.73
CA GLU A 50 15.67 -2.87 -0.58
C GLU A 50 15.01 -2.49 -1.91
N TYR A 51 13.75 -2.07 -1.84
CA TYR A 51 12.94 -1.69 -2.99
C TYR A 51 12.17 -0.39 -2.74
N ASP A 52 11.89 0.39 -3.78
CA ASP A 52 10.88 1.44 -3.71
C ASP A 52 9.48 0.84 -3.87
N CYS A 53 8.76 0.73 -2.76
CA CYS A 53 7.43 0.13 -2.73
C CYS A 53 6.34 1.18 -2.56
N LYS A 54 5.21 1.00 -3.25
CA LYS A 54 3.94 1.66 -2.91
C LYS A 54 3.00 0.65 -2.25
N ILE A 55 2.54 0.99 -1.05
CA ILE A 55 1.64 0.16 -0.25
C ILE A 55 0.29 0.86 -0.15
N LYS A 56 -0.77 0.18 -0.59
CA LYS A 56 -2.15 0.66 -0.55
C LYS A 56 -2.86 0.14 0.69
N LEU A 57 -3.60 0.99 1.40
CA LEU A 57 -4.50 0.55 2.47
C LEU A 57 -5.84 0.13 1.86
N PHE A 58 -6.21 -1.14 2.04
CA PHE A 58 -7.51 -1.67 1.64
C PHE A 58 -8.52 -1.48 2.77
N GLY A 59 -9.41 -0.50 2.60
CA GLY A 59 -10.35 -0.08 3.63
C GLY A 59 -11.30 1.02 3.18
N GLU A 60 -11.88 1.71 4.16
CA GLU A 60 -12.84 2.81 3.98
C GLU A 60 -12.63 3.93 5.01
N PRO A 61 -13.00 5.19 4.69
CA PRO A 61 -13.09 6.24 5.69
C PRO A 61 -14.16 5.93 6.72
N THR A 62 -13.92 6.30 7.97
CA THR A 62 -14.91 6.15 9.06
C THR A 62 -15.14 7.48 9.75
N ALA A 63 -16.39 7.71 10.17
CA ALA A 63 -16.77 8.85 11.00
C ALA A 63 -16.51 8.62 12.49
N THR A 64 -16.28 7.37 12.90
CA THR A 64 -16.13 6.98 14.29
C THR A 64 -14.78 6.33 14.53
N LYS A 65 -14.02 6.91 15.46
CA LYS A 65 -12.74 6.38 15.92
C LYS A 65 -12.92 5.01 16.53
N SER A 66 -12.23 4.02 15.96
CA SER A 66 -12.16 2.65 16.45
C SER A 66 -10.72 2.32 16.85
N LYS A 67 -10.49 1.20 17.55
CA LYS A 67 -9.12 0.72 17.80
C LYS A 67 -8.41 0.28 16.51
N LYS A 68 -9.12 0.14 15.41
CA LYS A 68 -8.63 -0.34 14.11
C LYS A 68 -8.47 0.79 13.10
N SER A 69 -8.94 1.99 13.40
CA SER A 69 -8.79 3.15 12.53
C SER A 69 -7.49 3.88 12.77
N VAL A 70 -7.03 4.57 11.74
CA VAL A 70 -5.83 5.40 11.76
C VAL A 70 -6.15 6.83 11.33
N ASP A 71 -5.44 7.78 11.94
CA ASP A 71 -5.49 9.18 11.53
C ASP A 71 -4.63 9.37 10.27
N CYS A 72 -5.26 9.81 9.18
CA CYS A 72 -4.62 10.04 7.90
C CYS A 72 -4.47 11.54 7.64
N ALA A 73 -3.30 11.95 7.15
CA ALA A 73 -3.08 13.28 6.60
C ALA A 73 -2.75 13.19 5.11
N ILE A 74 -3.46 13.93 4.26
CA ILE A 74 -3.24 13.92 2.80
C ILE A 74 -1.99 14.74 2.47
N ILE A 75 -1.04 14.09 1.79
CA ILE A 75 0.19 14.70 1.27
C ILE A 75 0.00 15.13 -0.17
N ASP A 76 -0.56 14.24 -1.00
CA ASP A 76 -0.82 14.47 -2.43
C ASP A 76 -2.11 13.75 -2.81
N ASP A 77 -3.05 14.46 -3.42
CA ASP A 77 -4.35 13.91 -3.80
C ASP A 77 -4.41 13.47 -5.26
N ASN A 78 -3.34 13.62 -6.05
CA ASN A 78 -3.33 13.32 -7.48
C ASN A 78 -2.15 12.41 -7.87
N VAL A 79 -2.08 11.22 -7.27
CA VAL A 79 -1.04 10.24 -7.59
C VAL A 79 -1.58 9.16 -8.50
N ILE A 80 -0.94 8.96 -9.65
CA ILE A 80 -1.26 7.90 -10.59
C ILE A 80 -0.32 6.71 -10.39
N VAL A 81 -0.88 5.50 -10.28
CA VAL A 81 -0.15 4.22 -10.27
C VAL A 81 -0.83 3.29 -11.27
N GLY A 82 -0.16 2.96 -12.38
CA GLY A 82 -0.84 2.38 -13.54
C GLY A 82 -1.92 3.34 -14.06
N ASN A 83 -3.15 2.87 -14.14
CA ASN A 83 -4.37 3.61 -14.44
C ASN A 83 -5.14 4.05 -13.18
N ALA A 84 -4.70 3.67 -11.99
CA ALA A 84 -5.40 3.97 -10.75
C ALA A 84 -5.05 5.37 -10.22
N LEU A 85 -6.09 6.16 -9.94
CA LEU A 85 -5.96 7.46 -9.27
C LEU A 85 -6.04 7.30 -7.75
N LEU A 86 -4.93 7.59 -7.08
CA LEU A 86 -4.73 7.37 -5.66
C LEU A 86 -4.39 8.68 -4.93
N VAL A 87 -4.59 8.63 -3.61
CA VAL A 87 -4.21 9.69 -2.67
C VAL A 87 -3.07 9.18 -1.81
N LYS A 88 -1.96 9.92 -1.79
CA LYS A 88 -0.81 9.69 -0.91
C LYS A 88 -1.09 10.30 0.46
N ILE A 89 -1.02 9.46 1.47
CA ILE A 89 -1.31 9.83 2.86
C ILE A 89 -0.14 9.54 3.79
N SER A 90 -0.04 10.33 4.86
CA SER A 90 0.81 10.07 6.01
C SER A 90 0.00 9.42 7.13
N VAL A 91 0.51 8.32 7.69
CA VAL A 91 -0.02 7.67 8.89
C VAL A 91 1.17 7.36 9.80
N ASN A 92 1.23 7.98 10.98
CA ASN A 92 2.34 7.82 11.94
C ASN A 92 3.73 7.96 11.28
N ASN A 93 3.92 9.00 10.45
CA ASN A 93 5.14 9.27 9.67
C ASN A 93 5.49 8.25 8.58
N ASN A 94 4.64 7.26 8.33
CA ASN A 94 4.75 6.34 7.20
C ASN A 94 3.86 6.81 6.04
N ILE A 95 4.26 6.44 4.82
CA ILE A 95 3.55 6.81 3.59
C ILE A 95 2.75 5.61 3.10
N TYR A 96 1.47 5.85 2.80
CA TYR A 96 0.59 4.87 2.19
C TYR A 96 -0.28 5.51 1.10
N TYR A 97 -1.03 4.68 0.39
CA TYR A 97 -1.94 5.10 -0.66
C TYR A 97 -3.36 4.59 -0.40
N VAL A 98 -4.36 5.37 -0.79
CA VAL A 98 -5.79 4.96 -0.78
C VAL A 98 -6.45 5.38 -2.10
N SER A 99 -7.51 4.70 -2.50
CA SER A 99 -8.28 5.08 -3.70
C SER A 99 -8.88 6.48 -3.54
N GLN A 100 -8.66 7.38 -4.51
CA GLN A 100 -9.16 8.75 -4.42
C GLN A 100 -10.69 8.81 -4.32
N GLU A 101 -11.38 7.96 -5.10
CA GLU A 101 -12.84 7.87 -5.12
C GLU A 101 -13.47 7.69 -3.73
N LYS A 102 -12.79 6.96 -2.83
CA LYS A 102 -13.26 6.68 -1.47
C LYS A 102 -13.13 7.88 -0.55
N VAL A 103 -12.18 8.77 -0.83
CA VAL A 103 -11.81 9.89 0.05
C VAL A 103 -12.14 11.26 -0.53
N ILE A 104 -12.88 11.34 -1.64
CA ILE A 104 -13.34 12.60 -2.26
C ILE A 104 -13.88 13.61 -1.23
N PRO A 105 -14.76 13.23 -0.27
CA PRO A 105 -15.30 14.18 0.70
C PRO A 105 -14.26 14.82 1.63
N TYR A 106 -13.07 14.22 1.73
CA TYR A 106 -12.02 14.62 2.67
C TYR A 106 -10.84 15.35 2.02
N LEU A 107 -10.82 15.47 0.68
CA LEU A 107 -9.71 16.10 -0.05
C LEU A 107 -9.49 17.55 0.40
N SER A 108 -10.54 18.34 0.56
CA SER A 108 -10.44 19.73 1.04
C SER A 108 -9.97 19.83 2.48
N ALA A 109 -10.40 18.91 3.35
CA ALA A 109 -10.02 18.90 4.77
C ALA A 109 -8.57 18.42 4.99
N ARG A 110 -8.01 17.69 4.02
CA ARG A 110 -6.65 17.11 4.04
C ARG A 110 -6.39 16.16 5.22
N LYS A 111 -7.42 15.78 5.96
CA LYS A 111 -7.36 14.86 7.10
C LYS A 111 -8.65 14.06 7.17
N PHE A 112 -8.53 12.79 7.52
CA PHE A 112 -9.65 11.89 7.74
C PHE A 112 -9.21 10.70 8.58
N GLU A 113 -10.19 9.95 9.07
CA GLU A 113 -9.96 8.70 9.76
C GLU A 113 -10.30 7.53 8.83
N PHE A 114 -9.44 6.51 8.83
CA PHE A 114 -9.55 5.38 7.90
C PHE A 114 -9.43 4.06 8.62
N GLU A 115 -10.35 3.14 8.36
CA GLU A 115 -10.26 1.77 8.86
C GLU A 115 -9.90 0.85 7.69
N PHE A 116 -8.82 0.08 7.84
CA PHE A 116 -8.35 -0.85 6.82
C PHE A 116 -8.20 -2.27 7.37
N THR A 117 -8.40 -3.25 6.50
CA THR A 117 -8.31 -4.68 6.85
C THR A 117 -7.04 -5.32 6.31
N ARG A 118 -6.43 -4.71 5.28
CA ARG A 118 -5.26 -5.25 4.58
C ARG A 118 -4.40 -4.11 4.02
N LYS A 119 -3.12 -4.41 3.83
CA LYS A 119 -2.17 -3.58 3.09
C LYS A 119 -1.79 -4.34 1.83
N ASP A 120 -1.90 -3.70 0.69
CA ASP A 120 -1.68 -4.33 -0.62
C ASP A 120 -0.41 -3.73 -1.22
N LEU A 121 0.51 -4.60 -1.67
CA LEU A 121 1.67 -4.17 -2.44
C LEU A 121 1.21 -3.87 -3.86
N ILE A 122 1.32 -2.62 -4.31
CA ILE A 122 0.73 -2.19 -5.59
C ILE A 122 1.75 -1.74 -6.64
N GLN A 123 2.98 -1.47 -6.20
CA GLN A 123 4.09 -1.15 -7.09
C GLN A 123 5.41 -1.46 -6.37
N VAL A 124 6.36 -2.03 -7.09
CA VAL A 124 7.74 -2.29 -6.65
C VAL A 124 8.67 -1.81 -7.75
N GLU A 125 9.51 -0.83 -7.44
CA GLU A 125 10.31 -0.11 -8.45
C GLU A 125 9.42 0.42 -9.60
N ASP A 126 9.70 0.04 -10.83
CA ASP A 126 8.94 0.37 -12.03
C ASP A 126 7.84 -0.64 -12.36
N VAL A 127 7.76 -1.76 -11.63
CA VAL A 127 6.75 -2.81 -11.84
C VAL A 127 5.47 -2.44 -11.10
N VAL A 128 4.38 -2.25 -11.84
CA VAL A 128 3.04 -1.95 -11.30
C VAL A 128 2.20 -3.23 -11.28
N HIS A 129 1.42 -3.43 -10.22
CA HIS A 129 0.50 -4.56 -10.11
C HIS A 129 -0.49 -4.57 -11.28
N GLU A 130 -0.65 -5.72 -11.96
CA GLU A 130 -1.40 -5.83 -13.22
C GLU A 130 -2.87 -5.39 -13.12
N ASP A 131 -3.54 -5.63 -11.98
CA ASP A 131 -4.91 -5.15 -11.72
C ASP A 131 -5.07 -3.62 -11.77
N LEU A 132 -3.96 -2.88 -11.74
CA LEU A 132 -3.98 -1.42 -11.85
C LEU A 132 -3.66 -0.93 -13.26
N GLN A 133 -3.44 -1.80 -14.25
CA GLN A 133 -3.11 -1.43 -15.64
C GLN A 133 -4.31 -1.31 -16.58
#